data_AF-A0A962I748-F1
#
_entry.id   AF-A0A962I748-F1
#
_cell.length_a   1.000
_cell.length_b   1.000
_cell.length_c   1.000
_cell.angle_alpha   90.00
_cell.angle_beta   90.00
_cell.angle_gamma   90.00
#
_symmetry.space_group_name_H-M   'P 1'
#
loop_
_entity.id
_entity.type
_entity.pdbx_description
1 polymer ?
#
loop_
_entity_poly.entity_id
_entity_poly.type
_entity_poly.pdbx_seq_one_letter_code
_entity_poly.pdbx_strand_id
1 'polypeptide(L)'
;MRTVFYVFAAVLALALAAFVWDPPNRLVGTHSATVLGNESEFANNVTDRQYVHVLLEDGRNVRAVVWGQNARPIPEGSRVVVRQFETLIFQRSFYEVQGSSEKR
;
A
#
# COMPACT_ATOMS: atom_id res chain seq x y z
N MET A 1 37.47 -12.32 -19.78
CA MET A 1 36.34 -13.17 -19.36
C MET A 1 35.91 -12.98 -17.90
N ARG A 2 36.78 -12.58 -16.95
CA ARG A 2 36.39 -12.36 -15.54
C ARG A 2 35.51 -11.11 -15.31
N THR A 3 35.78 -10.00 -15.99
CA THR A 3 35.05 -8.73 -15.84
C THR A 3 33.58 -8.82 -16.20
N VAL A 4 33.22 -9.59 -17.23
CA VAL A 4 31.82 -9.80 -17.65
C VAL A 4 31.03 -10.54 -16.57
N PHE A 5 31.67 -11.49 -15.88
CA PHE A 5 31.04 -12.28 -14.83
C PHE A 5 30.70 -11.44 -13.59
N TYR A 6 31.58 -10.52 -13.20
CA TYR A 6 31.34 -9.60 -12.09
C TYR A 6 30.24 -8.58 -12.39
N VAL A 7 30.17 -8.08 -13.62
CA VAL A 7 29.09 -7.18 -14.05
C VAL A 7 27.75 -7.92 -14.01
N PHE A 8 27.71 -9.16 -14.50
CA PHE A 8 26.48 -9.97 -14.49
C PHE A 8 26.02 -10.28 -13.05
N ALA A 9 26.95 -10.66 -12.17
CA ALA A 9 26.65 -10.91 -10.76
C ALA A 9 26.17 -9.64 -10.04
N ALA A 10 26.76 -8.47 -10.33
CA ALA A 10 26.34 -7.20 -9.75
C ALA A 10 24.94 -6.78 -10.21
N VAL A 11 24.63 -6.93 -11.51
CA VAL A 11 23.28 -6.64 -12.03
C VAL A 11 22.25 -7.59 -11.44
N LEU A 12 22.58 -8.88 -11.33
CA LEU A 12 21.69 -9.87 -10.70
C LEU A 12 21.46 -9.56 -9.21
N ALA A 13 22.49 -9.19 -8.47
CA ALA A 13 22.37 -8.81 -7.06
C ALA A 13 21.53 -7.53 -6.88
N LEU A 14 21.68 -6.54 -7.76
CA LEU A 14 20.88 -5.32 -7.73
C LEU A 14 19.40 -5.59 -8.06
N ALA A 15 19.15 -6.47 -9.03
CA ALA A 15 17.79 -6.88 -9.39
C ALA A 15 17.10 -7.65 -8.25
N LEU A 16 17.84 -8.56 -7.59
CA LEU A 16 17.33 -9.27 -6.41
C LEU A 16 17.08 -8.32 -5.23
N ALA A 17 17.99 -7.36 -4.99
CA ALA A 17 17.81 -6.37 -3.93
C ALA A 17 16.59 -5.47 -4.19
N ALA A 18 16.37 -5.05 -5.43
CA ALA A 18 15.17 -4.28 -5.81
C ALA A 18 13.88 -5.10 -5.61
N PHE A 19 13.91 -6.39 -5.96
CA PHE A 19 12.77 -7.30 -5.80
C PHE A 19 12.41 -7.58 -4.33
N VAL A 20 13.41 -7.58 -3.44
CA VAL A 20 13.20 -7.75 -2.00
C VAL A 20 12.69 -6.47 -1.35
N TRP A 21 13.16 -5.30 -1.81
CA TRP A 21 12.80 -4.02 -1.23
C TRP A 21 11.42 -3.51 -1.67
N ASP A 22 11.09 -3.68 -2.94
CA ASP A 22 9.78 -3.34 -3.50
C ASP A 22 9.17 -4.60 -4.13
N PRO A 23 8.57 -5.47 -3.29
CA PRO A 23 8.00 -6.70 -3.79
C PRO A 23 6.90 -6.35 -4.79
N PRO A 24 6.84 -7.03 -5.95
CA PRO A 24 5.86 -6.68 -6.96
C PRO A 24 4.46 -6.89 -6.40
N ASN A 25 3.75 -5.77 -6.26
CA ASN A 25 2.38 -5.73 -5.81
C ASN A 25 1.48 -5.77 -7.05
N ARG A 26 0.56 -6.72 -7.07
CA ARG A 26 -0.46 -6.81 -8.11
C ARG A 26 -1.74 -6.17 -7.60
N LEU A 27 -2.33 -5.26 -8.37
CA LEU A 27 -3.68 -4.80 -8.12
C LEU A 27 -4.65 -5.97 -8.38
N VAL A 28 -5.36 -6.38 -7.34
CA VAL A 28 -6.35 -7.47 -7.37
C VAL A 28 -7.73 -6.93 -7.69
N GLY A 29 -8.06 -5.77 -7.13
CA GLY A 29 -9.40 -5.19 -7.28
C GLY A 29 -9.50 -3.77 -6.74
N THR A 30 -10.61 -3.13 -7.06
CA THR A 30 -10.98 -1.81 -6.57
C THR A 30 -12.40 -1.89 -6.04
N HIS A 31 -12.61 -1.41 -4.81
CA HIS A 31 -13.88 -1.51 -4.11
C HIS A 31 -14.29 -0.13 -3.60
N SER A 32 -15.59 0.14 -3.60
CA SER A 32 -16.12 1.25 -2.81
C SER A 32 -16.25 0.79 -1.36
N ALA A 33 -15.95 1.69 -0.44
CA ALA A 33 -16.01 1.39 0.99
C ALA A 33 -16.46 2.63 1.78
N THR A 34 -17.09 2.40 2.92
CA THR A 34 -17.48 3.46 3.86
C THR A 34 -16.48 3.50 5.01
N VAL A 35 -15.96 4.68 5.32
CA VAL A 35 -15.02 4.85 6.43
C VAL A 35 -15.76 4.67 7.76
N LEU A 36 -15.26 3.77 8.59
CA LEU A 36 -15.75 3.51 9.94
C LEU A 36 -14.91 4.22 11.01
N GLY A 37 -13.67 4.59 10.69
CA GLY A 37 -12.79 5.26 11.64
C GLY A 37 -11.36 5.38 11.15
N ASN A 38 -10.58 6.25 11.81
CA ASN A 38 -9.16 6.47 11.50
C ASN A 38 -8.30 5.87 12.60
N GLU A 39 -7.15 5.35 12.20
CA GLU A 39 -6.15 4.80 13.09
C GLU A 39 -4.78 5.33 12.65
N SER A 40 -4.14 6.14 13.49
CA SER A 40 -2.77 6.61 13.26
C SER A 40 -1.79 5.66 13.93
N GLU A 41 -0.89 5.05 13.15
CA GLU A 41 0.20 4.24 13.70
C GLU A 41 1.53 4.96 13.46
N PHE A 42 2.13 5.46 14.55
CA PHE A 42 3.46 6.05 14.51
C PHE A 42 4.51 4.95 14.36
N ALA A 43 4.80 4.56 13.12
CA ALA A 43 5.86 3.60 12.82
C ALA A 43 7.23 4.32 12.89
N ASN A 44 7.87 4.25 14.07
CA ASN A 44 9.28 4.57 14.30
C ASN A 44 9.81 5.81 13.56
N ASN A 45 9.50 7.01 14.07
CA ASN A 45 10.18 8.30 13.83
C ASN A 45 10.41 8.78 12.37
N VAL A 46 10.02 8.04 11.33
CA VAL A 46 10.42 8.32 9.94
C VAL A 46 9.23 8.31 8.97
N THR A 47 8.07 7.73 9.32
CA THR A 47 6.88 7.78 8.45
C THR A 47 5.59 7.69 9.26
N ASP A 48 4.79 8.75 9.26
CA ASP A 48 3.43 8.72 9.80
C ASP A 48 2.58 7.87 8.85
N ARG A 49 2.22 6.64 9.26
CA ARG A 49 1.35 5.77 8.48
C ARG A 49 -0.05 5.90 9.04
N GLN A 50 -0.91 6.51 8.24
CA GLN A 50 -2.32 6.57 8.57
C GLN A 50 -3.04 5.35 7.99
N TYR A 51 -3.80 4.69 8.85
CA TYR A 51 -4.72 3.63 8.51
C TYR A 51 -6.14 4.11 8.72
N VAL A 52 -7.06 3.53 7.98
CA VAL A 52 -8.50 3.72 8.17
C VAL A 52 -9.19 2.36 8.17
N HIS A 53 -10.18 2.22 9.04
CA HIS A 53 -11.09 1.09 9.00
C HIS A 53 -12.21 1.44 8.04
N VAL A 54 -12.45 0.57 7.06
CA VAL A 54 -13.50 0.76 6.07
C VAL A 54 -14.38 -0.47 5.97
N LEU A 55 -15.67 -0.24 5.76
CA LEU A 55 -16.65 -1.27 5.43
C LEU A 55 -16.80 -1.35 3.91
N LEU A 56 -16.39 -2.47 3.33
CA LEU A 56 -16.60 -2.78 1.92
C LEU A 56 -18.11 -2.98 1.64
N GLU A 57 -18.53 -2.80 0.38
CA GLU A 57 -19.91 -3.04 -0.05
C GLU A 57 -20.40 -4.48 0.15
N ASP A 58 -19.47 -5.44 0.20
CA ASP A 58 -19.76 -6.84 0.50
C ASP A 58 -19.91 -7.12 2.01
N GLY A 59 -19.85 -6.08 2.85
CA GLY A 59 -20.01 -6.15 4.30
C GLY A 59 -18.74 -6.50 5.07
N ARG A 60 -17.58 -6.64 4.41
CA ARG A 60 -16.32 -6.92 5.10
C ARG A 60 -15.74 -5.63 5.70
N ASN A 61 -15.34 -5.69 6.97
CA ASN A 61 -14.55 -4.66 7.61
C ASN A 61 -13.06 -4.90 7.35
N VAL A 62 -12.38 -3.94 6.72
CA VAL A 62 -10.96 -4.05 6.36
C VAL A 62 -10.18 -2.80 6.78
N ARG A 63 -8.92 -3.02 7.16
CA ARG A 63 -7.96 -1.95 7.44
C ARG A 63 -7.26 -1.56 6.13
N ALA A 64 -7.38 -0.30 5.74
CA ALA A 64 -6.74 0.26 4.56
C ALA A 64 -5.67 1.29 4.96
N VAL A 65 -4.53 1.28 4.28
CA VAL A 65 -3.48 2.30 4.41
C VAL A 65 -3.85 3.51 3.55
N VAL A 66 -3.71 4.71 4.12
CA VAL A 66 -3.77 5.95 3.37
C VAL A 66 -2.35 6.34 2.95
N TRP A 67 -2.02 6.16 1.67
CA TRP A 67 -0.72 6.55 1.13
C TRP A 67 -0.71 8.05 0.77
N GLY A 68 0.24 8.79 1.34
CA GLY A 68 0.48 10.20 1.01
C GLY A 68 1.34 10.89 2.06
N GLN A 69 2.25 11.77 1.64
CA GLN A 69 2.90 12.71 2.56
C GLN A 69 1.82 13.66 3.08
N ASN A 70 1.54 13.62 4.39
CA ASN A 70 0.41 14.29 5.04
C ASN A 70 -0.96 13.63 4.79
N ALA A 71 -1.03 12.30 4.94
CA ALA A 71 -2.32 11.62 5.06
C ALA A 71 -3.18 12.35 6.11
N ARG A 72 -4.37 12.80 5.69
CA ARG A 72 -5.32 13.47 6.59
C ARG A 72 -6.38 12.46 7.03
N PRO A 73 -6.86 12.56 8.28
CA PRO A 73 -7.99 11.76 8.73
C PRO A 73 -9.17 11.93 7.77
N ILE A 74 -9.71 10.80 7.33
CA ILE A 74 -10.89 10.77 6.46
C ILE A 74 -12.12 10.72 7.37
N PRO A 75 -13.11 11.62 7.22
CA PRO A 75 -14.26 11.65 8.12
C PRO A 75 -15.00 10.30 8.12
N GLU A 76 -15.42 9.85 9.31
CA GLU A 76 -16.29 8.68 9.44
C GLU A 76 -17.59 8.86 8.66
N GLY A 77 -18.08 7.80 8.02
CA GLY A 77 -19.21 7.82 7.10
C GLY A 77 -18.87 8.27 5.68
N SER A 78 -17.64 8.74 5.43
CA SER A 78 -17.22 9.10 4.07
C SER A 78 -17.13 7.86 3.18
N ARG A 79 -17.58 8.00 1.93
CA ARG A 79 -17.39 6.96 0.92
C ARG A 79 -16.03 7.17 0.26
N VAL A 80 -15.22 6.12 0.24
CA VAL A 80 -13.89 6.10 -0.36
C VAL A 80 -13.78 4.95 -1.35
N VAL A 81 -12.75 5.02 -2.19
CA VAL A 81 -12.37 3.92 -3.08
C VAL A 81 -11.10 3.30 -2.53
N VAL A 82 -11.15 2.00 -2.26
CA VAL A 82 -9.99 1.23 -1.80
C VAL A 82 -9.53 0.27 -2.88
N ARG A 83 -8.22 0.20 -3.06
CA ARG A 83 -7.55 -0.71 -3.98
C ARG A 83 -6.97 -1.87 -3.18
N GLN A 84 -7.33 -3.08 -3.55
CA GLN A 84 -6.75 -4.29 -2.97
C GLN A 84 -5.49 -4.65 -3.76
N PHE A 85 -4.37 -4.71 -3.07
CA PHE A 85 -3.11 -5.19 -3.60
C PHE A 85 -2.77 -6.53 -2.97
N GLU A 86 -2.21 -7.44 -3.78
CA GLU A 86 -1.63 -8.68 -3.31
C GLU A 86 -0.13 -8.64 -3.58
N THR A 87 0.65 -8.80 -2.52
CA THR A 87 2.10 -8.93 -2.63
C THR A 87 2.43 -10.32 -3.13
N LEU A 88 2.99 -10.42 -4.34
CA LEU A 88 3.25 -11.70 -5.01
C LEU A 88 4.27 -12.58 -4.25
N ILE A 89 5.08 -12.00 -3.36
CA ILE A 89 6.10 -12.72 -2.59
C ILE A 89 5.53 -13.34 -1.31
N PHE A 90 4.64 -12.64 -0.61
CA PHE A 90 4.16 -13.03 0.71
C PHE A 90 2.70 -13.51 0.71
N GLN A 91 2.05 -13.54 -0.47
CA GLN A 91 0.60 -13.80 -0.63
C GLN A 91 -0.24 -12.98 0.36
N ARG A 92 0.23 -11.78 0.69
CA ARG A 92 -0.43 -10.90 1.65
C ARG A 92 -1.23 -9.87 0.88
N SER A 93 -2.52 -9.82 1.16
CA SER A 93 -3.38 -8.74 0.67
C SER A 93 -3.32 -7.54 1.60
N PHE A 94 -3.24 -6.35 1.03
CA PHE A 94 -3.46 -5.09 1.76
C PHE A 94 -4.35 -4.16 0.95
N TYR A 95 -5.06 -3.28 1.65
CA TYR A 95 -5.93 -2.28 1.04
C TYR A 95 -5.26 -0.93 1.12
N GLU A 96 -5.34 -0.18 0.04
CA GLU A 96 -4.88 1.20 -0.06
C GLU A 96 -6.06 2.10 -0.40
N VAL A 97 -6.23 3.18 0.36
CA VAL A 97 -7.19 4.21 0.00
C VAL A 97 -6.59 5.03 -1.13
N GLN A 98 -7.28 5.09 -2.27
CA GLN A 98 -6.87 5.98 -3.33
C GLN A 98 -7.00 7.42 -2.83
N GLY A 99 -5.85 8.06 -2.58
CA GLY A 99 -5.79 9.42 -2.05
C GLY A 99 -6.71 10.35 -2.84
N SER A 100 -7.65 10.98 -2.13
CA SER A 100 -8.47 12.07 -2.61
C SER A 100 -7.55 13.26 -2.92
N SER A 101 -6.99 13.27 -4.13
CA SER A 101 -6.53 14.49 -4.77
C SER A 101 -7.69 15.06 -5.56
N GLU A 102 -8.76 15.44 -4.88
CA GLU A 102 -9.72 16.38 -5.45
C GLU A 102 -9.53 17.71 -4.75
N LYS A 103 -8.52 18.46 -5.23
CA LYS A 103 -8.54 19.91 -5.14
C LYS A 103 -9.79 20.36 -5.89
N ARG A 104 -10.85 20.70 -5.15
CA ARG A 104 -11.80 21.71 -5.61
C ARG A 104 -11.24 23.08 -5.29
#